data_AF-A0A8J7JW61-F1
#
_entry.id   AF-A0A8J7JW61-F1
#
_cell.length_a   1.000
_cell.length_b   1.000
_cell.length_c   1.000
_cell.angle_alpha   90.00
_cell.angle_beta   90.00
_cell.angle_gamma   90.00
#
_symmetry.space_group_name_H-M   'P 1'
#
loop_
_entity.id
_entity.type
_entity.pdbx_description
1 polymer ?
#
loop_
_entity_poly.entity_id
_entity_poly.type
_entity_poly.pdbx_seq_one_letter_code
_entity_poly.pdbx_strand_id
1 'polypeptide(L)' 'MSEAIDVDKLASVMNRTGEQGKADFVKMLWNNQPADVQVQLMPLLNAEARQVVERASDNSEPPPESA' A
#
# COMPACT_ATOMS: atom_id res chain seq x y z
N MET A 1 -21.14 5.75 -12.79
CA MET A 1 -20.30 6.81 -12.17
C MET A 1 -18.97 6.16 -11.88
N SER A 2 -17.94 6.49 -12.64
CA SER A 2 -16.60 5.97 -12.38
C SER A 2 -16.08 6.70 -11.15
N GLU A 3 -16.17 6.06 -9.98
CA GLU A 3 -15.47 6.53 -8.78
C GLU A 3 -13.98 6.49 -9.09
N ALA A 4 -13.45 7.61 -9.58
CA ALA A 4 -12.02 7.80 -9.75
C ALA A 4 -11.40 7.70 -8.36
N ILE A 5 -10.56 6.69 -8.14
CA ILE A 5 -9.80 6.57 -6.90
C ILE A 5 -8.89 7.79 -6.82
N ASP A 6 -9.15 8.61 -5.81
CA ASP A 6 -8.44 9.87 -5.58
C ASP A 6 -7.10 9.55 -4.91
N VAL A 7 -6.11 9.23 -5.75
CA VAL A 7 -4.78 8.71 -5.34
C VAL A 7 -4.10 9.65 -4.33
N ASP A 8 -4.28 10.96 -4.49
CA ASP A 8 -3.74 11.98 -3.58
C ASP A 8 -4.32 11.88 -2.16
N LYS A 9 -5.65 11.74 -2.05
CA LYS A 9 -6.32 11.53 -0.75
C LYS A 9 -5.91 10.20 -0.13
N LEU A 10 -5.82 9.15 -0.93
CA LEU A 10 -5.42 7.83 -0.43
C LEU A 10 -3.99 7.87 0.11
N ALA A 11 -3.06 8.53 -0.60
CA ALA A 11 -1.69 8.71 -0.15
C ALA A 11 -1.63 9.50 1.17
N SER A 12 -2.40 10.59 1.27
CA SER A 12 -2.51 11.38 2.50
C SER A 12 -3.00 10.54 3.69
N VAL A 13 -4.04 9.72 3.49
CA VAL A 13 -4.57 8.82 4.52
C VAL A 13 -3.52 7.78 4.92
N MET A 14 -2.85 7.15 3.96
CA MET A 14 -1.85 6.11 4.24
C MET A 14 -0.63 6.68 4.97
N ASN A 15 -0.14 7.85 4.57
CA ASN A 15 0.95 8.56 5.24
C ASN A 15 0.61 8.87 6.69
N ARG A 16 -0.53 9.53 6.91
CA ARG A 16 -0.98 9.92 8.25
C ARG A 16 -1.26 8.72 9.15
N THR A 17 -1.67 7.60 8.56
CA THR A 17 -1.93 6.36 9.29
C THR A 17 -0.65 5.59 9.60
N GLY A 18 0.33 5.63 8.68
CA GLY A 18 1.69 5.15 8.90
C GLY A 18 2.37 5.85 10.07
N GLU A 19 2.31 7.18 10.12
CA GLU A 19 2.82 8.01 11.22
C GLU A 19 2.16 7.71 12.58
N GLN A 20 0.93 7.19 12.57
CA GLN A 20 0.22 6.75 13.79
C GLN A 20 0.61 5.32 14.23
N GLY A 21 1.53 4.66 13.53
CA GLY A 21 1.93 3.27 13.80
C GLY A 21 0.88 2.24 13.42
N LYS A 22 -0.16 2.60 12.65
CA LYS A 22 -1.25 1.70 12.23
C LYS A 22 -0.89 0.95 10.95
N ALA A 23 0.20 0.20 11.01
CA ALA A 23 0.76 -0.50 9.86
C ALA A 23 -0.25 -1.46 9.20
N ASP A 24 -1.01 -2.24 9.98
CA ASP A 24 -1.99 -3.19 9.43
C ASP A 24 -3.07 -2.53 8.57
N PHE A 25 -3.51 -1.32 8.94
CA PHE A 25 -4.50 -0.58 8.16
C PHE A 25 -3.90 -0.08 6.84
N VAL A 26 -2.66 0.42 6.86
CA VAL A 26 -1.93 0.81 5.64
C VAL A 26 -1.75 -0.40 4.72
N LYS A 27 -1.39 -1.57 5.25
CA LYS A 27 -1.30 -2.81 4.46
C LYS A 27 -2.64 -3.22 3.86
N MET A 28 -3.72 -3.13 4.63
CA MET A 28 -5.07 -3.45 4.16
C MET A 28 -5.48 -2.53 3.01
N LEU A 29 -5.28 -1.21 3.18
CA LEU A 29 -5.58 -0.24 2.14
C LEU A 29 -4.77 -0.52 0.86
N TRP A 30 -3.48 -0.79 1.00
CA TRP A 30 -2.57 -1.12 -0.11
C TRP A 30 -3.02 -2.36 -0.89
N ASN A 31 -3.28 -3.47 -0.20
CA ASN A 31 -3.70 -4.73 -0.81
C ASN A 31 -5.08 -4.64 -1.48
N ASN A 32 -5.93 -3.71 -1.05
CA ASN A 32 -7.23 -3.48 -1.65
C ASN A 32 -7.20 -2.53 -2.86
N GLN A 33 -6.03 -2.01 -3.24
CA GLN A 33 -5.88 -1.19 -4.44
C GLN A 33 -5.52 -2.04 -5.66
N PRO A 34 -6.03 -1.68 -6.85
CA PRO A 34 -5.55 -2.27 -8.09
C PRO A 34 -4.09 -1.87 -8.36
N ALA A 35 -3.36 -2.71 -9.10
CA ALA A 35 -1.93 -2.51 -9.38
C ALA A 35 -1.61 -1.13 -9.99
N ASP A 36 -2.49 -0.62 -10.86
CA ASP A 36 -2.33 0.71 -11.48
C ASP A 36 -2.33 1.84 -10.43
N VAL A 37 -3.23 1.76 -9.45
CA VAL A 37 -3.28 2.72 -8.33
C VAL A 37 -2.07 2.55 -7.43
N GLN A 38 -1.63 1.31 -7.14
CA GLN A 38 -0.44 1.08 -6.32
C GLN A 38 0.81 1.74 -6.93
N VAL A 39 1.00 1.62 -8.25
CA VAL A 39 2.11 2.26 -8.97
C VAL A 39 2.04 3.78 -8.86
N GLN A 40 0.84 4.36 -8.99
CA GLN A 40 0.65 5.82 -8.84
C GLN A 40 0.82 6.29 -7.39
N LEU A 41 0.47 5.45 -6.41
CA LEU A 41 0.50 5.77 -4.99
C LEU A 41 1.91 5.68 -4.41
N MET A 42 2.72 4.71 -4.84
CA MET A 42 4.07 4.44 -4.34
C MET A 42 4.99 5.68 -4.23
N PRO A 43 5.08 6.58 -5.23
CA PRO A 43 5.90 7.79 -5.12
C PRO A 43 5.31 8.87 -4.19
N LEU A 44 4.03 8.79 -3.85
CA LEU A 44 3.33 9.75 -2.98
C LEU A 44 3.39 9.36 -1.49
N LEU A 45 3.87 8.15 -1.19
CA LEU A 45 4.01 7.67 0.19
C LEU A 45 5.27 8.23 0.86
N ASN A 46 5.13 8.56 2.14
CA ASN A 46 6.24 8.94 3.01
C ASN A 46 7.05 7.70 3.45
N ALA A 47 8.19 7.91 4.11
CA ALA A 47 9.08 6.82 4.49
C ALA A 47 8.38 5.73 5.35
N GLU A 48 7.51 6.12 6.28
CA GLU A 48 6.83 5.19 7.18
C GLU A 48 5.79 4.34 6.44
N ALA A 49 4.89 4.98 5.67
CA ALA A 49 3.89 4.25 4.89
C ALA A 49 4.56 3.38 3.82
N ARG A 50 5.65 3.86 3.21
CA ARG A 50 6.43 3.14 2.20
C ARG A 50 7.07 1.88 2.78
N GLN A 51 7.71 1.98 3.95
CA GLN A 51 8.26 0.80 4.65
C GLN A 51 7.19 -0.24 4.97
N VAL A 52 5.98 0.19 5.32
CA VAL A 52 4.86 -0.72 5.60
C VAL A 52 4.39 -1.44 4.34
N VAL A 53 4.26 -0.75 3.20
CA VAL A 53 3.82 -1.36 1.94
C VAL A 53 4.90 -2.20 1.26
N GLU A 54 6.18 -1.84 1.41
CA GLU A 54 7.31 -2.64 0.93
C GLU A 54 7.35 -3.98 1.68
N ARG A 55 7.17 -3.95 3.00
CA ARG A 55 7.01 -5.17 3.82
C ARG A 55 5.74 -5.96 3.51
N ALA A 56 4.70 -5.32 3.01
CA ALA A 56 3.47 -6.01 2.59
C ALA A 56 3.67 -6.72 1.25
N SER A 57 4.44 -6.12 0.34
CA SER A 57 4.73 -6.66 -0.99
C SER A 57 5.73 -7.83 -0.94
N ASP A 58 6.68 -7.79 0.01
CA ASP A 58 7.69 -8.83 0.24
C ASP A 58 7.10 -10.15 0.78
N ASN A 59 5.90 -10.12 1.38
CA ASN A 59 5.19 -11.33 1.84
C ASN A 59 4.53 -12.13 0.69
N SER A 60 4.89 -11.84 -0.56
CA SER A 60 4.66 -12.73 -1.69
C SER A 60 5.67 -13.87 -1.58
N GLU A 61 5.41 -14.84 -0.69
CA GLU A 61 6.17 -16.10 -0.61
C GLU A 61 6.37 -16.67 -2.03
N PRO A 62 7.59 -17.07 -2.42
CA PRO A 62 7.76 -17.85 -3.64
C PRO A 62 6.90 -19.12 -3.52
N PRO A 63 6.23 -19.56 -4.59
CA PRO A 63 5.45 -20.80 -4.54
C PRO A 63 6.38 -21.92 -4.04
N PRO A 64 5.90 -22.85 -3.19
CA PRO A 64 6.71 -23.99 -2.81
C PRO A 64 7.08 -24.75 -4.10
N GLU A 65 8.35 -24.69 -4.47
CA GLU A 65 8.92 -25.54 -5.51
C GLU A 65 8.67 -26.98 -5.04
N SER A 66 7.72 -27.65 -5.68
CA SER A 66 7.34 -29.01 -5.33
C SER A 66 8.53 -29.92 -5.64
N ALA A 67 9.10 -30.49 -4.59
CA ALA A 67 10.17 -31.49 -4.62
C ALA A 67 9.71 -32.82 -5.25
#